data_AF-A0A086B1X9-F1
#
_entry.id   AF-A0A086B1X9-F1
#
_cell.length_a   1.000
_cell.length_b   1.000
_cell.length_c   1.000
_cell.angle_alpha   90.00
_cell.angle_beta   90.00
_cell.angle_gamma   90.00
#
_symmetry.space_group_name_H-M   'P 1'
#
loop_
_entity.id
_entity.type
_entity.pdbx_description
1 polymer ?
#
loop_
_entity_poly.entity_id
_entity_poly.type
_entity_poly.pdbx_seq_one_letter_code
_entity_poly.pdbx_strand_id
1 'polypeptide(L)'
;MDQNPCEKICIPAELHWNARPIDENFINENLFRRTRISIDSSKISEKEISAAIFPIKDDSCNREKYSQADDVLFNIMANDCDDHFLHYGIVKINSNYILSESFSPEGSRDNYTFKIIHCPTDCMYPHSEISVFKNNERVADHKPKSVKAYIRDIIISNCVIIKDFQAI
;
A
#
# COMPACT_ATOMS: atom_id res chain seq x y z
N MET A 1 27.87 18.17 10.63
CA MET A 1 26.76 18.18 9.67
C MET A 1 25.93 16.98 10.03
N ASP A 2 24.74 17.20 10.59
CA ASP A 2 23.83 16.09 10.89
C ASP A 2 23.53 15.38 9.57
N GLN A 3 23.95 14.11 9.48
CA GLN A 3 23.62 13.29 8.31
C GLN A 3 22.11 13.23 8.20
N ASN A 4 21.58 13.46 7.00
CA ASN A 4 20.16 13.30 6.73
C ASN A 4 19.77 11.88 7.19
N PRO A 5 18.75 11.71 8.06
CA PRO A 5 18.37 10.39 8.57
C PRO A 5 18.10 9.38 7.45
N CYS A 6 17.69 9.84 6.26
CA CYS A 6 17.48 9.01 5.09
C CYS A 6 18.80 8.48 4.46
N GLU A 7 19.90 9.22 4.56
CA GLU A 7 21.21 8.79 4.03
C GLU A 7 21.79 7.64 4.86
N LYS A 8 21.56 7.65 6.18
CA LYS A 8 22.00 6.57 7.08
C LYS A 8 21.39 5.22 6.71
N ILE A 9 20.18 5.25 6.17
CA ILE A 9 19.40 4.08 5.76
C ILE A 9 19.37 3.90 4.23
N CYS A 10 20.30 4.52 3.51
CA CYS A 10 20.47 4.36 2.07
C CYS A 10 19.20 4.54 1.21
N ILE A 11 18.27 5.39 1.62
CA ILE A 11 17.09 5.70 0.78
C ILE A 11 17.47 6.76 -0.27
N PRO A 12 17.26 6.50 -1.57
CA PRO A 12 17.58 7.44 -2.66
C PRO A 12 16.94 8.82 -2.49
N ALA A 13 17.69 9.87 -2.83
CA ALA A 13 17.29 11.27 -2.62
C ALA A 13 16.03 11.66 -3.41
N GLU A 14 15.79 11.04 -4.56
CA GLU A 14 14.59 11.21 -5.37
C GLU A 14 13.30 10.79 -4.66
N LEU A 15 13.40 9.91 -3.66
CA LEU A 15 12.28 9.47 -2.85
C LEU A 15 12.02 10.40 -1.66
N HIS A 16 12.92 11.33 -1.32
CA HIS A 16 12.76 12.17 -0.12
C HIS A 16 11.66 13.22 -0.33
N TRP A 17 10.82 13.47 0.67
CA TRP A 17 9.70 14.41 0.55
C TRP A 17 10.16 15.79 0.11
N ASN A 18 11.21 16.34 0.73
CA ASN A 18 11.75 17.67 0.41
C ASN A 18 10.66 18.76 0.36
N ALA A 19 9.63 18.63 1.22
CA ALA A 19 8.46 19.49 1.28
C ALA A 19 7.72 19.67 -0.07
N ARG A 20 7.81 18.68 -0.97
CA ARG A 20 7.02 18.64 -2.20
C ARG A 20 5.51 18.68 -1.87
N PRO A 21 4.66 19.34 -2.68
CA PRO A 21 3.22 19.39 -2.39
C PRO A 21 2.58 18.00 -2.28
N ILE A 22 1.53 17.90 -1.48
CA ILE A 22 0.67 16.71 -1.46
C ILE A 22 -0.13 16.68 -2.77
N ASP A 23 0.02 15.63 -3.56
CA ASP A 23 -0.79 15.39 -4.75
C ASP A 23 -1.99 14.48 -4.43
N GLU A 24 -3.21 15.00 -4.55
CA GLU A 24 -4.46 14.26 -4.34
C GLU A 24 -4.97 13.54 -5.61
N ASN A 25 -4.31 13.71 -6.76
CA ASN A 25 -4.72 13.10 -8.01
C ASN A 25 -4.16 11.69 -8.19
N PHE A 26 -4.98 10.71 -7.85
CA PHE A 26 -4.72 9.27 -8.03
C PHE A 26 -5.38 8.69 -9.29
N ILE A 27 -5.93 9.49 -10.21
CA ILE A 27 -6.71 8.95 -11.33
C ILE A 27 -5.82 8.08 -12.23
N ASN A 28 -6.23 6.82 -12.44
CA ASN A 28 -5.58 5.87 -13.34
C ASN A 28 -4.07 5.68 -13.08
N GLU A 29 -3.69 5.58 -11.82
CA GLU A 29 -2.31 5.41 -11.37
C GLU A 29 -2.12 4.03 -10.75
N ASN A 30 -0.98 3.37 -10.98
CA ASN A 30 -0.66 2.16 -10.23
C ASN A 30 -0.07 2.49 -8.86
N LEU A 31 -0.43 1.68 -7.88
CA LEU A 31 0.13 1.69 -6.54
C LEU A 31 0.98 0.42 -6.36
N PHE A 32 2.23 0.59 -5.95
CA PHE A 32 3.13 -0.50 -5.59
C PHE A 32 3.02 -0.85 -4.13
N ARG A 33 3.05 -2.14 -3.83
CA ARG A 33 2.99 -2.64 -2.46
C ARG A 33 3.90 -3.85 -2.27
N ARG A 34 4.65 -3.85 -1.18
CA ARG A 34 5.42 -5.03 -0.74
C ARG A 34 4.54 -6.10 -0.11
N THR A 35 4.92 -7.37 -0.28
CA THR A 35 4.28 -8.52 0.37
C THR A 35 5.30 -9.50 0.94
N ARG A 36 4.94 -10.15 2.04
CA ARG A 36 5.76 -11.11 2.80
C ARG A 36 5.55 -12.57 2.41
N ILE A 37 4.79 -12.81 1.34
CA ILE A 37 4.27 -14.13 1.00
C ILE A 37 4.58 -14.39 -0.46
N SER A 38 5.02 -15.61 -0.76
CA SER A 38 5.17 -16.05 -2.14
C SER A 38 3.82 -15.98 -2.84
N ILE A 39 3.80 -15.19 -3.89
CA ILE A 39 2.70 -14.98 -4.80
C ILE A 39 2.93 -15.93 -5.98
N ASP A 40 2.89 -17.22 -5.68
CA ASP A 40 2.79 -18.22 -6.73
C ASP A 40 1.48 -17.94 -7.49
N SER A 41 1.59 -17.65 -8.79
CA SER A 41 0.43 -17.37 -9.65
C SER A 41 -0.65 -18.47 -9.60
N SER A 42 -0.26 -19.72 -9.31
CA SER A 42 -1.19 -20.84 -9.13
C SER A 42 -1.98 -20.79 -7.82
N LYS A 43 -1.48 -20.06 -6.81
CA LYS A 43 -2.10 -19.91 -5.49
C LYS A 43 -3.02 -18.69 -5.36
N ILE A 44 -2.99 -17.76 -6.33
CA ILE A 44 -3.94 -16.63 -6.37
C ILE A 44 -5.38 -17.13 -6.53
N SER A 45 -5.59 -18.22 -7.27
CA SER A 45 -6.93 -18.81 -7.49
C SER A 45 -7.50 -19.55 -6.27
N GLU A 46 -6.69 -19.88 -5.27
CA GLU A 46 -7.09 -20.80 -4.18
C GLU A 46 -7.64 -20.10 -2.92
N LYS A 47 -7.87 -18.78 -2.95
CA LYS A 47 -8.33 -17.97 -1.80
C LYS A 47 -7.41 -17.99 -0.56
N GLU A 48 -6.38 -18.83 -0.50
CA GLU A 48 -5.40 -18.91 0.60
C GLU A 48 -4.50 -17.67 0.67
N ILE A 49 -4.27 -16.99 -0.46
CA ILE A 49 -3.42 -15.80 -0.54
C ILE A 49 -4.12 -14.52 -0.01
N SER A 50 -5.38 -14.60 0.42
CA SER A 50 -6.18 -13.40 0.59
C SER A 50 -5.83 -12.54 1.81
N ALA A 51 -5.86 -13.12 3.01
CA ALA A 51 -5.80 -12.34 4.25
C ALA A 51 -4.41 -11.76 4.55
N ALA A 52 -3.36 -12.41 4.08
CA ALA A 52 -2.01 -12.20 4.58
C ALA A 52 -1.16 -11.29 3.67
N ILE A 53 -1.55 -11.07 2.40
CA ILE A 53 -0.95 -10.02 1.54
C ILE A 53 -1.46 -8.61 1.94
N PHE A 54 -2.71 -8.51 2.38
CA PHE A 54 -3.38 -7.23 2.70
C PHE A 54 -4.00 -7.25 4.10
N PRO A 55 -3.18 -7.01 5.15
CA PRO A 55 -3.67 -6.92 6.53
C PRO A 55 -4.60 -5.72 6.79
N ILE A 56 -4.63 -4.69 5.93
CA ILE A 56 -5.46 -3.45 6.01
C ILE A 56 -5.12 -2.55 7.23
N LYS A 57 -4.43 -3.09 8.23
CA LYS A 57 -3.69 -2.31 9.21
C LYS A 57 -2.35 -1.97 8.54
N ASP A 58 -2.08 -0.67 8.37
CA ASP A 58 -0.84 -0.17 7.78
C ASP A 58 -0.68 -0.49 6.28
N ASP A 59 -1.78 -0.44 5.52
CA ASP A 59 -1.76 -0.64 4.07
C ASP A 59 -1.18 0.57 3.32
N SER A 60 0.14 0.74 3.49
CA SER A 60 0.93 1.67 2.72
C SER A 60 1.23 1.13 1.33
N CYS A 61 1.23 2.03 0.37
CA CYS A 61 1.61 1.80 -1.01
C CYS A 61 2.47 2.96 -1.48
N ASN A 62 3.38 2.69 -2.41
CA ASN A 62 4.11 3.72 -3.12
C ASN A 62 3.42 4.03 -4.44
N ARG A 63 3.39 5.31 -4.78
CA ARG A 63 2.80 5.86 -6.01
C ARG A 63 3.72 5.67 -7.21
N GLU A 64 3.22 5.06 -8.28
CA GLU A 64 3.98 4.89 -9.54
C GLU A 64 4.45 6.23 -10.13
N LYS A 65 3.69 7.31 -9.91
CA LYS A 65 4.05 8.65 -10.39
C LYS A 65 5.39 9.15 -9.83
N TYR A 66 5.79 8.66 -8.66
CA TYR A 66 6.94 9.16 -7.91
C TYR A 66 7.96 8.08 -7.53
N SER A 67 7.74 6.84 -7.94
CA SER A 67 8.61 5.71 -7.60
C SER A 67 8.61 4.63 -8.66
N GLN A 68 9.66 3.83 -8.66
CA GLN A 68 9.72 2.51 -9.27
C GLN A 68 9.17 1.45 -8.31
N ALA A 69 8.88 0.27 -8.85
CA ALA A 69 8.31 -0.83 -8.07
C ALA A 69 9.18 -1.23 -6.86
N ASP A 70 10.51 -1.30 -7.04
CA ASP A 70 11.44 -1.72 -5.98
C ASP A 70 11.55 -0.71 -4.83
N ASP A 71 11.17 0.55 -5.02
CA ASP A 71 11.28 1.58 -3.98
C ASP A 71 10.36 1.30 -2.78
N VAL A 72 9.31 0.49 -2.96
CA VAL A 72 8.41 0.07 -1.87
C VAL A 72 9.08 -0.90 -0.88
N LEU A 73 10.26 -1.42 -1.24
CA LEU A 73 11.07 -2.31 -0.41
C LEU A 73 11.97 -1.56 0.58
N PHE A 74 12.16 -0.24 0.39
CA PHE A 74 12.88 0.57 1.36
C PHE A 74 12.12 0.65 2.68
N ASN A 75 12.85 0.46 3.77
CA ASN A 75 12.33 0.53 5.13
C ASN A 75 12.72 1.88 5.74
N ILE A 76 11.75 2.79 5.87
CA ILE A 76 11.98 4.11 6.49
C ILE A 76 12.34 4.02 7.99
N MET A 77 12.13 2.86 8.62
CA MET A 77 12.48 2.57 10.01
C MET A 77 13.73 1.70 10.12
N ALA A 78 14.50 1.55 9.04
CA ALA A 78 15.71 0.75 9.01
C ALA A 78 16.76 1.26 10.00
N ASN A 79 17.59 0.36 10.51
CA ASN A 79 18.73 0.73 11.35
C ASN A 79 19.96 1.17 10.51
N ASP A 80 20.11 0.55 9.34
CA ASP A 80 21.19 0.74 8.37
C ASP A 80 20.71 0.41 6.95
N CYS A 81 21.63 0.33 5.99
CA CYS A 81 21.36 0.08 4.58
C CYS A 81 21.00 -1.38 4.24
N ASP A 82 21.23 -2.31 5.16
CA ASP A 82 20.96 -3.74 4.95
C ASP A 82 19.58 -4.13 5.53
N ASP A 83 19.00 -3.32 6.41
CA ASP A 83 17.69 -3.50 7.05
C ASP A 83 16.51 -3.06 6.16
N HIS A 84 16.52 -3.55 4.91
CA HIS A 84 15.47 -3.33 3.91
C HIS A 84 14.73 -4.62 3.55
N PHE A 85 13.56 -4.47 2.94
CA PHE A 85 12.70 -5.60 2.57
C PHE A 85 13.05 -6.19 1.20
N LEU A 86 14.34 -6.30 0.85
CA LEU A 86 14.79 -6.63 -0.51
C LEU A 86 14.34 -8.02 -0.99
N HIS A 87 14.03 -8.94 -0.08
CA HIS A 87 13.52 -10.28 -0.38
C HIS A 87 11.98 -10.33 -0.48
N TYR A 88 11.29 -9.22 -0.22
CA TYR A 88 9.84 -9.18 -0.28
C TYR A 88 9.33 -9.19 -1.72
N GLY A 89 8.14 -9.74 -1.92
CA GLY A 89 7.43 -9.64 -3.18
C GLY A 89 6.87 -8.24 -3.39
N ILE A 90 6.53 -7.91 -4.63
CA ILE A 90 5.89 -6.64 -5.01
C ILE A 90 4.66 -6.95 -5.85
N VAL A 91 3.54 -6.33 -5.48
CA VAL A 91 2.34 -6.26 -6.32
C VAL A 91 2.08 -4.83 -6.74
N LYS A 92 1.42 -4.67 -7.88
CA LYS A 92 0.82 -3.41 -8.29
C LYS A 92 -0.70 -3.52 -8.40
N ILE A 93 -1.40 -2.44 -8.10
CA ILE A 93 -2.85 -2.32 -8.34
C ILE A 93 -3.18 -0.94 -8.90
N ASN A 94 -4.07 -0.89 -9.89
CA ASN A 94 -4.58 0.39 -10.38
C ASN A 94 -5.55 1.00 -9.36
N SER A 95 -5.34 2.26 -9.02
CA SER A 95 -6.12 3.03 -8.04
C SER A 95 -7.62 3.03 -8.32
N ASN A 96 -8.04 2.96 -9.60
CA ASN A 96 -9.45 3.01 -9.97
C ASN A 96 -10.23 1.82 -9.38
N TYR A 97 -9.62 0.63 -9.26
CA TYR A 97 -10.24 -0.54 -8.63
C TYR A 97 -10.52 -0.34 -7.14
N ILE A 98 -9.85 0.60 -6.48
CA ILE A 98 -10.09 0.93 -5.07
C ILE A 98 -11.10 2.08 -4.97
N LEU A 99 -10.91 3.12 -5.80
CA LEU A 99 -11.70 4.35 -5.74
C LEU A 99 -13.13 4.20 -6.27
N SER A 100 -13.40 3.18 -7.10
CA SER A 100 -14.76 2.87 -7.58
C SER A 100 -15.64 2.19 -6.52
N GLU A 101 -15.06 1.76 -5.42
CA GLU A 101 -15.70 0.82 -4.52
C GLU A 101 -16.49 1.49 -3.39
N SER A 102 -17.62 0.86 -3.07
CA SER A 102 -18.40 1.16 -1.89
C SER A 102 -19.01 -0.13 -1.33
N PHE A 103 -19.22 -0.17 -0.02
CA PHE A 103 -19.76 -1.34 0.65
C PHE A 103 -20.80 -0.94 1.68
N SER A 104 -22.00 -1.46 1.52
CA SER A 104 -23.11 -1.28 2.46
C SER A 104 -23.47 -2.64 3.06
N PRO A 105 -23.17 -2.91 4.34
CA PRO A 105 -23.57 -4.16 4.98
C PRO A 105 -25.08 -4.36 4.91
N GLU A 106 -25.52 -5.58 4.65
CA GLU A 106 -26.96 -5.91 4.59
C GLU A 106 -27.68 -5.48 5.88
N GLY A 107 -28.80 -4.77 5.72
CA GLY A 107 -29.59 -4.25 6.84
C GLY A 107 -28.97 -3.04 7.57
N SER A 108 -27.80 -2.56 7.17
CA SER A 108 -27.18 -1.35 7.72
C SER A 108 -27.50 -0.11 6.88
N ARG A 109 -27.56 1.06 7.54
CA ARG A 109 -27.57 2.37 6.88
C ARG A 109 -26.16 2.89 6.60
N ASP A 110 -25.15 2.18 7.09
CA ASP A 110 -23.76 2.58 6.95
C ASP A 110 -23.27 2.31 5.52
N ASN A 111 -22.77 3.34 4.87
CA ASN A 111 -22.06 3.23 3.61
C ASN A 111 -20.55 3.40 3.85
N TYR A 112 -19.78 2.40 3.44
CA TYR A 112 -18.32 2.45 3.50
C TYR A 112 -17.74 2.79 2.13
N THR A 113 -16.85 3.76 2.08
CA THR A 113 -16.11 4.15 0.87
C THR A 113 -14.61 4.09 1.11
N PHE A 114 -13.84 4.01 0.03
CA PHE A 114 -12.39 3.90 0.09
C PHE A 114 -11.76 5.12 -0.57
N LYS A 115 -10.72 5.68 0.05
CA LYS A 115 -9.92 6.75 -0.52
C LYS A 115 -8.45 6.41 -0.39
N ILE A 116 -7.66 6.83 -1.35
CA ILE A 116 -6.21 6.79 -1.26
C ILE A 116 -5.76 8.17 -0.80
N ILE A 117 -4.95 8.22 0.25
CA ILE A 117 -4.43 9.46 0.84
C ILE A 117 -2.94 9.49 0.57
N HIS A 118 -2.45 10.58 -0.02
CA HIS A 118 -1.02 10.81 -0.17
C HIS A 118 -0.46 11.33 1.17
N CYS A 119 0.35 10.53 1.83
CA CYS A 119 0.89 10.82 3.16
C CYS A 119 2.41 10.60 3.15
N PRO A 120 3.17 11.44 2.43
CA PRO A 120 4.61 11.30 2.33
C PRO A 120 5.27 11.35 3.70
N THR A 121 6.36 10.61 3.85
CA THR A 121 7.28 10.74 4.99
C THR A 121 8.58 11.40 4.52
N ASP A 122 9.41 11.88 5.45
CA ASP A 122 10.65 12.59 5.11
C ASP A 122 11.51 11.85 4.07
N CYS A 123 11.59 10.51 4.19
CA CYS A 123 12.35 9.66 3.29
C CYS A 123 11.50 8.96 2.20
N MET A 124 10.17 9.14 2.17
CA MET A 124 9.31 8.41 1.22
C MET A 124 8.13 9.27 0.77
N TYR A 125 8.40 10.18 -0.16
CA TYR A 125 7.41 10.98 -0.86
C TYR A 125 6.32 10.15 -1.53
N PRO A 126 6.61 9.04 -2.22
CA PRO A 126 5.59 8.26 -2.91
C PRO A 126 4.59 7.59 -1.96
N HIS A 127 4.81 7.64 -0.64
CA HIS A 127 4.00 6.96 0.35
C HIS A 127 2.55 7.44 0.33
N SER A 128 1.63 6.48 0.29
CA SER A 128 0.20 6.68 0.32
C SER A 128 -0.49 5.56 1.09
N GLU A 129 -1.70 5.81 1.57
CA GLU A 129 -2.49 4.88 2.37
C GLU A 129 -3.89 4.71 1.82
N ILE A 130 -4.38 3.47 1.80
CA ILE A 130 -5.80 3.19 1.56
C ILE A 130 -6.56 3.40 2.88
N SER A 131 -7.44 4.39 2.90
CA SER A 131 -8.28 4.75 4.04
C SER A 131 -9.75 4.43 3.81
N VAL A 132 -10.40 3.95 4.88
CA VAL A 132 -11.83 3.62 4.88
C VAL A 132 -12.60 4.78 5.49
N PHE A 133 -13.70 5.16 4.84
CA PHE A 133 -14.64 6.17 5.31
C PHE A 133 -16.00 5.52 5.55
N LYS A 134 -16.68 5.88 6.63
CA LYS A 134 -18.05 5.48 6.97
C LYS A 134 -18.91 6.74 6.91
N ASN A 135 -19.91 6.78 6.03
CA ASN A 135 -20.79 7.94 5.87
C ASN A 135 -20.01 9.27 5.75
N ASN A 136 -18.91 9.25 4.99
CA ASN A 136 -17.95 10.36 4.79
C ASN A 136 -17.00 10.70 5.96
N GLU A 137 -17.02 9.93 7.06
CA GLU A 137 -16.09 10.10 8.17
C GLU A 137 -14.98 9.05 8.15
N ARG A 138 -13.72 9.44 8.34
CA ARG A 138 -12.57 8.51 8.30
C ARG A 138 -12.64 7.54 9.48
N VAL A 139 -12.55 6.23 9.20
CA VAL A 139 -12.48 5.17 10.21
C VAL A 139 -11.02 4.78 10.41
N ALA A 140 -10.38 5.38 11.42
CA ALA A 140 -8.99 5.08 11.76
C ALA A 140 -8.86 3.64 12.32
N ASP A 141 -9.64 3.31 13.35
CA ASP A 141 -9.55 2.04 14.06
C ASP A 141 -10.84 1.21 13.98
N HIS A 142 -10.73 -0.08 14.34
CA HIS A 142 -11.87 -1.00 14.47
C HIS A 142 -12.77 -1.12 13.22
N LYS A 143 -12.18 -0.99 12.02
CA LYS A 143 -12.89 -1.23 10.74
C LYS A 143 -13.58 -2.61 10.76
N PRO A 144 -14.88 -2.71 10.37
CA PRO A 144 -15.59 -3.99 10.40
C PRO A 144 -14.89 -5.08 9.59
N LYS A 145 -14.95 -6.32 10.08
CA LYS A 145 -14.32 -7.47 9.40
C LYS A 145 -14.83 -7.65 7.96
N SER A 146 -16.12 -7.42 7.72
CA SER A 146 -16.74 -7.48 6.39
C SER A 146 -16.17 -6.44 5.43
N VAL A 147 -16.04 -5.19 5.87
CA VAL A 147 -15.44 -4.10 5.07
C VAL A 147 -13.97 -4.42 4.73
N LYS A 148 -13.23 -4.95 5.71
CA LYS A 148 -11.86 -5.40 5.50
C LYS A 148 -11.77 -6.55 4.49
N ALA A 149 -12.65 -7.54 4.60
CA ALA A 149 -12.68 -8.65 3.64
C ALA A 149 -13.01 -8.14 2.23
N TYR A 150 -14.01 -7.26 2.11
CA TYR A 150 -14.45 -6.70 0.83
C TYR A 150 -13.32 -6.03 0.05
N ILE A 151 -12.65 -5.04 0.65
CA ILE A 151 -11.61 -4.30 -0.08
C ILE A 151 -10.39 -5.16 -0.41
N ARG A 152 -10.06 -6.10 0.48
CA ARG A 152 -9.01 -7.08 0.23
C ARG A 152 -9.31 -7.92 -1.00
N ASP A 153 -10.53 -8.45 -1.11
CA ASP A 153 -10.95 -9.28 -2.24
C ASP A 153 -10.87 -8.51 -3.55
N ILE A 154 -11.31 -7.25 -3.54
CA ILE A 154 -11.13 -6.33 -4.68
C ILE A 154 -9.65 -6.20 -5.03
N ILE A 155 -8.79 -5.94 -4.05
CA ILE A 155 -7.38 -5.71 -4.32
C ILE A 155 -6.71 -6.97 -4.90
N ILE A 156 -6.96 -8.15 -4.33
CA ILE A 156 -6.38 -9.42 -4.80
C ILE A 156 -6.85 -9.74 -6.21
N SER A 157 -8.13 -9.52 -6.50
CA SER A 157 -8.71 -9.85 -7.80
C SER A 157 -8.16 -8.96 -8.93
N ASN A 158 -7.60 -7.81 -8.59
CA ASN A 158 -7.16 -6.79 -9.56
C ASN A 158 -5.66 -6.44 -9.44
N CYS A 159 -4.91 -7.11 -8.58
CA CYS A 159 -3.47 -6.88 -8.47
C CYS A 159 -2.68 -7.68 -9.51
N VAL A 160 -1.49 -7.18 -9.86
CA VAL A 160 -0.53 -7.83 -10.74
C VAL A 160 0.76 -8.04 -9.96
N ILE A 161 1.29 -9.27 -10.00
CA ILE A 161 2.59 -9.58 -9.41
C ILE A 161 3.68 -8.92 -10.26
N ILE A 162 4.58 -8.19 -9.60
CA ILE A 162 5.77 -7.57 -10.21
C ILE A 162 7.02 -8.34 -9.81
N LYS A 163 7.08 -8.78 -8.56
CA LYS A 163 8.19 -9.55 -8.00
C LYS A 163 7.64 -10.57 -7.02
N ASP A 164 8.11 -11.81 -7.08
CA ASP A 164 7.74 -12.81 -6.08
C ASP A 164 8.62 -12.68 -4.82
N PHE A 165 8.06 -13.07 -3.68
CA PHE A 165 8.77 -13.17 -2.42
C PHE A 165 9.83 -14.27 -2.48
N GLN A 166 11.04 -13.98 -2.04
CA GLN A 166 12.13 -14.94 -1.95
C GLN A 166 12.29 -15.36 -0.48
N ALA A 167 12.02 -16.63 -0.19
CA ALA A 167 12.31 -17.19 1.11
C ALA A 167 13.84 -17.23 1.31
N ILE A 168 14.30 -16.67 2.44
CA ILE A 168 15.70 -16.71 2.89
C ILE A 168 15.90 -17.94 3.78
#